data_AF-H2Z6D9-F1
#
_entry.id   AF-H2Z6D9-F1
#
_cell.length_a   1.000
_cell.length_b   1.000
_cell.length_c   1.000
_cell.angle_alpha   90.00
_cell.angle_beta   90.00
_cell.angle_gamma   90.00
#
_symmetry.space_group_name_H-M   'P 1'
#
loop_
_entity.id
_entity.type
_entity.pdbx_description
1 polymer ?
#
loop_
_entity_poly.entity_id
_entity_poly.type
_entity_poly.pdbx_seq_one_letter_code
_entity_poly.pdbx_strand_id
1 'polypeptide(L)'
;MNFVCFIVVIIATQCNGYNDLYDISQFLEQWDANRLLSTYDCSYCRRMDKLESSETEHNLSRTKRDVESNEPLLSSVRLEDEDANFDLFQEDEQTSQKAKNDFFDRMIGLSHLPDSSSEKENDAGKDNSRQKRNVETNSKKVARFLRSYQYNLDKWRRIDGLATFAREANITKHNTAVHTKTSLEFTKWLLKKQKIAAKFSLRGLSCDQTRMIKSIRKSSSCKEPALRKEKVRKRNRITAIYSKAKVCRPNEPTKCLMYEPGIINLFAKSRNYGELLWAW
;
A
#
# COMPACT_ATOMS: atom_id res chain seq x y z
N MET A 1 6.01 13.62 -0.18
CA MET A 1 6.79 13.15 1.01
C MET A 1 6.06 13.32 2.34
N ASN A 2 5.25 14.37 2.56
CA ASN A 2 4.63 14.63 3.86
C ASN A 2 3.49 13.67 4.27
N PHE A 3 2.74 13.11 3.30
CA PHE A 3 1.58 12.26 3.61
C PHE A 3 1.95 10.83 4.03
N VAL A 4 3.00 10.25 3.45
CA VAL A 4 3.54 8.94 3.86
C VAL A 4 4.08 9.01 5.29
N CYS A 5 4.72 10.13 5.67
CA CYS A 5 5.10 10.40 7.06
C CYS A 5 3.88 10.48 7.98
N PHE A 6 2.79 11.13 7.56
CA PHE A 6 1.56 11.25 8.36
C PHE A 6 0.90 9.90 8.64
N ILE A 7 0.78 9.04 7.62
CA ILE A 7 0.24 7.66 7.78
C ILE A 7 1.14 6.82 8.70
N VAL A 8 2.46 6.94 8.58
CA VAL A 8 3.41 6.21 9.44
C VAL A 8 3.32 6.66 10.90
N VAL A 9 3.07 7.96 11.16
CA VAL A 9 2.90 8.52 12.50
C VAL A 9 1.59 8.04 13.15
N ILE A 10 0.45 8.07 12.43
CA ILE A 10 -0.85 7.59 12.95
C ILE A 10 -0.80 6.08 13.24
N ILE A 11 -0.11 5.31 12.41
CA ILE A 11 0.06 3.87 12.61
C ILE A 11 1.05 3.54 13.75
N ALA A 12 1.89 4.49 14.16
CA ALA A 12 2.79 4.33 15.31
C ALA A 12 2.08 4.62 16.64
N THR A 13 1.14 5.57 16.69
CA THR A 13 0.39 5.92 17.92
C THR A 13 -0.56 4.81 18.36
N GLN A 14 -1.21 4.10 17.43
CA GLN A 14 -2.10 2.98 17.77
C GLN A 14 -1.38 1.78 18.41
N CYS A 15 -0.08 1.57 18.19
CA CYS A 15 0.68 0.52 18.89
C CYS A 15 0.96 0.86 20.37
N ASN A 16 0.85 2.14 20.77
CA ASN A 16 1.22 2.65 22.09
C ASN A 16 0.00 3.07 22.94
N GLY A 17 -1.23 2.77 22.49
CA GLY A 17 -2.45 3.06 23.25
C GLY A 17 -2.89 4.53 23.26
N TYR A 18 -2.31 5.39 22.42
CA TYR A 18 -2.79 6.75 22.21
C TYR A 18 -3.82 6.75 21.08
N ASN A 19 -5.11 6.73 21.46
CA ASN A 19 -6.25 6.67 20.52
C ASN A 19 -6.77 8.07 20.09
N ASP A 20 -6.29 9.15 20.70
CA ASP A 20 -7.04 10.42 20.70
C ASP A 20 -6.87 11.31 19.47
N LEU A 21 -6.05 10.94 18.47
CA LEU A 21 -5.72 11.89 17.40
C LEU A 21 -6.15 11.54 15.99
N TYR A 22 -6.58 10.32 15.66
CA TYR A 22 -7.28 9.94 14.41
C TYR A 22 -7.44 8.41 14.42
N ASP A 23 -8.66 7.88 14.54
CA ASP A 23 -8.87 6.44 14.42
C ASP A 23 -9.00 6.03 12.95
N ILE A 24 -7.95 5.37 12.44
CA ILE A 24 -7.95 4.77 11.10
C ILE A 24 -9.12 3.79 10.93
N SER A 25 -9.55 3.12 12.01
CA SER A 25 -10.68 2.18 11.97
C SER A 25 -11.96 2.92 11.61
N GLN A 26 -12.24 4.04 12.28
CA GLN A 26 -13.36 4.92 11.96
C GLN A 26 -13.33 5.42 10.50
N PHE A 27 -12.16 5.83 9.99
CA PHE A 27 -12.03 6.19 8.57
C PHE A 27 -12.38 5.03 7.64
N LEU A 28 -11.88 3.82 7.93
CA LEU A 28 -12.14 2.65 7.09
C LEU A 28 -13.61 2.22 7.14
N GLU A 29 -14.24 2.32 8.31
CA GLU A 29 -15.68 2.07 8.50
C GLU A 29 -16.51 3.10 7.74
N GLN A 30 -16.18 4.38 7.85
CA GLN A 30 -16.85 5.44 7.10
C GLN A 30 -16.67 5.27 5.59
N TRP A 31 -15.48 4.90 5.14
CA TRP A 31 -15.20 4.61 3.73
C TRP A 31 -16.08 3.47 3.22
N ASP A 32 -16.22 2.40 3.99
CA ASP A 32 -17.07 1.26 3.61
C ASP A 32 -18.56 1.63 3.60
N ALA A 33 -19.02 2.40 4.59
CA ALA A 33 -20.39 2.89 4.66
C ALA A 33 -20.73 3.82 3.49
N ASN A 34 -19.82 4.72 3.12
CA ASN A 34 -20.02 5.68 2.04
C ASN A 34 -19.86 5.05 0.64
N ARG A 35 -19.29 3.85 0.53
CA ARG A 35 -19.26 3.11 -0.74
C ARG A 35 -20.65 2.74 -1.25
N LEU A 36 -21.66 2.75 -0.38
CA LEU A 36 -23.08 2.52 -0.69
C LEU A 36 -23.85 3.81 -1.01
N LEU A 37 -23.25 4.98 -0.86
CA LEU A 37 -23.85 6.27 -1.25
C LEU A 37 -23.29 6.64 -2.63
N SER A 38 -24.01 6.29 -3.69
CA SER A 38 -23.64 6.63 -5.08
C SER A 38 -23.67 8.14 -5.39
N THR A 39 -24.02 8.98 -4.43
CA THR A 39 -23.97 10.44 -4.56
C THR A 39 -23.63 11.03 -3.21
N TYR A 40 -22.45 11.65 -3.10
CA TYR A 40 -22.26 12.65 -2.05
C TYR A 40 -23.15 13.82 -2.46
N ASP A 41 -24.35 13.92 -1.86
CA ASP A 41 -25.27 15.02 -2.08
C ASP A 41 -24.66 16.26 -1.39
N CYS A 42 -23.69 16.87 -2.07
CA CYS A 42 -23.16 18.17 -1.67
C CYS A 42 -24.32 19.16 -1.82
N SER A 43 -24.96 19.49 -0.70
CA SER A 43 -26.05 20.46 -0.62
C SER A 43 -25.70 21.83 -1.20
N TYR A 44 -24.40 22.12 -1.36
CA TYR A 44 -23.88 23.31 -2.04
C TYR A 44 -23.91 23.23 -3.58
N CYS A 45 -23.87 22.04 -4.19
CA CYS A 45 -23.88 21.88 -5.65
C CYS A 45 -25.27 22.13 -6.27
N ARG A 46 -26.37 21.82 -5.56
CA ARG A 46 -27.75 22.06 -6.05
C ARG A 46 -28.11 23.53 -6.27
N ARG A 47 -27.32 24.46 -5.72
CA ARG A 47 -27.65 25.88 -5.78
C ARG A 47 -27.32 26.52 -7.13
N MET A 48 -26.50 25.86 -7.97
CA MET A 48 -26.00 26.44 -9.23
C MET A 48 -26.87 26.14 -10.46
N ASP A 49 -27.59 25.01 -10.51
CA ASP A 49 -28.53 24.73 -11.63
C ASP A 49 -29.67 25.76 -11.74
N LYS A 50 -29.89 26.55 -10.68
CA LYS A 50 -30.91 27.61 -10.62
C LYS A 50 -30.40 29.01 -10.96
N LEU A 51 -29.09 29.20 -11.14
CA LEU A 51 -28.50 30.51 -11.41
C LEU A 51 -28.19 30.75 -12.89
N GLU A 52 -28.19 29.71 -13.74
CA GLU A 52 -28.00 29.87 -15.19
C GLU A 52 -29.31 30.14 -15.98
N SER A 53 -30.48 30.21 -15.32
CA SER A 53 -31.77 30.43 -16.01
C SER A 53 -32.30 31.86 -15.97
N SER A 54 -31.51 32.86 -15.53
CA SER A 54 -31.93 34.26 -15.57
C SER A 54 -30.82 35.21 -16.01
N GLU A 55 -30.45 35.19 -17.28
CA GLU A 55 -30.02 36.42 -17.95
C GLU A 55 -30.81 36.64 -19.25
N THR A 56 -31.50 37.77 -19.23
CA THR A 56 -32.47 38.32 -20.16
C THR A 56 -31.89 38.59 -21.55
N GLU A 57 -32.75 38.36 -22.55
CA GLU A 57 -32.66 38.88 -23.91
C GLU A 57 -32.29 40.38 -23.93
N HIS A 58 -31.25 40.74 -24.69
CA HIS A 58 -31.24 42.01 -25.41
C HIS A 58 -30.41 41.91 -26.71
N ASN A 59 -31.16 41.99 -27.81
CA ASN A 59 -30.84 42.08 -29.23
C ASN A 59 -29.46 42.61 -29.68
N LEU A 60 -28.83 41.89 -30.63
CA LEU A 60 -28.27 42.53 -31.82
C LEU A 60 -28.30 41.60 -33.05
N SER A 61 -29.09 42.01 -34.04
CA SER A 61 -29.33 41.35 -35.32
C SER A 61 -28.06 41.27 -36.19
N ARG A 62 -27.72 40.08 -36.71
CA ARG A 62 -26.97 39.97 -37.98
C ARG A 62 -27.21 38.63 -38.71
N THR A 63 -28.13 38.71 -39.68
CA THR A 63 -28.19 37.98 -40.96
C THR A 63 -27.95 36.47 -41.01
N LYS A 64 -29.06 35.76 -41.33
CA LYS A 64 -29.13 34.44 -41.99
C LYS A 64 -28.10 34.26 -43.12
N ARG A 65 -27.47 33.10 -43.15
CA ARG A 65 -27.20 32.35 -44.38
C ARG A 65 -27.38 30.86 -44.10
N ASP A 66 -28.20 30.25 -44.94
CA ASP A 66 -28.64 28.87 -44.95
C ASP A 66 -27.51 27.92 -45.34
N VAL A 67 -27.40 26.76 -44.68
CA VAL A 67 -26.94 25.49 -45.28
C VAL A 67 -27.67 24.32 -44.60
N GLU A 68 -28.69 23.85 -45.32
CA GLU A 68 -29.16 22.47 -45.50
C GLU A 68 -28.92 21.40 -44.42
N SER A 69 -30.07 20.93 -43.93
CA SER A 69 -30.36 19.61 -43.40
C SER A 69 -29.89 18.46 -44.28
N ASN A 70 -29.30 17.42 -43.68
CA ASN A 70 -29.41 16.04 -44.15
C ASN A 70 -29.32 15.08 -42.96
N GLU A 71 -30.48 14.59 -42.52
CA GLU A 71 -30.60 13.27 -41.88
C GLU A 71 -30.33 12.17 -42.91
N PRO A 72 -29.93 10.97 -42.48
CA PRO A 72 -30.61 9.80 -43.01
C PRO A 72 -31.11 8.86 -41.90
N LEU A 73 -32.44 8.75 -41.89
CA LEU A 73 -33.27 7.55 -41.81
C LEU A 73 -32.63 6.25 -41.26
N LEU A 74 -33.19 5.88 -40.11
CA LEU A 74 -33.26 4.57 -39.50
C LEU A 74 -33.76 3.49 -40.49
N SER A 75 -32.93 2.49 -40.79
CA SER A 75 -33.39 1.21 -41.36
C SER A 75 -33.08 0.08 -40.39
N SER A 76 -34.14 -0.61 -39.99
CA SER A 76 -34.16 -1.80 -39.15
C SER A 76 -33.24 -2.91 -39.66
N VAL A 77 -32.25 -3.29 -38.84
CA VAL A 77 -31.56 -4.59 -38.95
C VAL A 77 -31.87 -5.37 -37.68
N ARG A 78 -32.61 -6.46 -37.83
CA ARG A 78 -32.71 -7.52 -36.82
C ARG A 78 -31.31 -8.10 -36.63
N LEU A 79 -30.79 -8.04 -35.42
CA LEU A 79 -29.63 -8.83 -35.01
C LEU A 79 -30.17 -10.05 -34.28
N GLU A 80 -30.04 -11.18 -34.95
CA GLU A 80 -30.18 -12.52 -34.37
C GLU A 80 -28.99 -12.79 -33.45
N ASP A 81 -29.22 -13.72 -32.53
CA ASP A 81 -28.43 -14.07 -31.36
C ASP A 81 -26.95 -14.40 -31.65
N GLU A 82 -26.02 -13.74 -30.95
CA GLU A 82 -24.63 -14.18 -30.76
C GLU A 82 -24.23 -14.12 -29.28
N ASP A 83 -24.82 -15.02 -28.49
CA ASP A 83 -24.30 -15.40 -27.16
C ASP A 83 -23.12 -16.39 -27.34
N ALA A 84 -21.96 -15.90 -27.79
CA ALA A 84 -20.76 -16.73 -27.87
C ALA A 84 -19.43 -15.94 -27.88
N ASN A 85 -19.23 -14.95 -27.01
CA ASN A 85 -17.85 -14.45 -26.76
C ASN A 85 -17.62 -13.66 -25.45
N PHE A 86 -18.17 -14.11 -24.31
CA PHE A 86 -17.86 -13.50 -23.01
C PHE A 86 -16.76 -14.24 -22.22
N ASP A 87 -16.54 -15.53 -22.50
CA ASP A 87 -15.58 -16.35 -21.74
C ASP A 87 -14.12 -16.23 -22.23
N LEU A 88 -13.88 -15.90 -23.50
CA LEU A 88 -12.51 -15.83 -24.06
C LEU A 88 -11.68 -14.70 -23.43
N PHE A 89 -12.31 -13.56 -23.10
CA PHE A 89 -11.63 -12.40 -22.52
C PHE A 89 -11.28 -12.58 -21.03
N GLN A 90 -12.03 -13.39 -20.28
CA GLN A 90 -11.73 -13.65 -18.86
C GLN A 90 -10.57 -14.61 -18.69
N GLU A 91 -10.42 -15.60 -19.57
CA GLU A 91 -9.29 -16.53 -19.55
C GLU A 91 -7.97 -15.81 -19.84
N ASP A 92 -7.95 -14.89 -20.81
CA ASP A 92 -6.79 -14.07 -21.16
C ASP A 92 -6.37 -13.11 -20.02
N GLU A 93 -7.32 -12.52 -19.31
CA GLU A 93 -7.03 -11.64 -18.16
C GLU A 93 -6.52 -12.44 -16.95
N GLN A 94 -7.09 -13.62 -16.70
CA GLN A 94 -6.64 -14.51 -15.62
C GLN A 94 -5.25 -15.09 -15.89
N THR A 95 -4.96 -15.50 -17.14
CA THR A 95 -3.63 -15.97 -17.54
C THR A 95 -2.59 -14.85 -17.49
N SER A 96 -2.94 -13.63 -17.90
CA SER A 96 -2.10 -12.44 -17.75
C SER A 96 -1.78 -12.12 -16.28
N GLN A 97 -2.79 -12.20 -15.40
CA GLN A 97 -2.59 -11.93 -13.98
C GLN A 97 -1.77 -13.04 -13.29
N LYS A 98 -1.95 -14.29 -13.69
CA LYS A 98 -1.12 -15.41 -13.23
C LYS A 98 0.34 -15.21 -13.64
N ALA A 99 0.61 -14.88 -14.91
CA ALA A 99 1.97 -14.62 -15.39
C ALA A 99 2.66 -13.48 -14.62
N LYS A 100 1.91 -12.40 -14.29
CA LYS A 100 2.42 -11.30 -13.44
C LYS A 100 2.76 -11.78 -12.02
N ASN A 101 1.91 -12.61 -11.42
CA ASN A 101 2.18 -13.17 -10.09
C ASN A 101 3.42 -14.07 -10.11
N ASP A 102 3.53 -14.96 -11.09
CA ASP A 102 4.68 -15.88 -11.25
C ASP A 102 6.00 -15.12 -11.44
N PHE A 103 5.97 -14.01 -12.20
CA PHE A 103 7.11 -13.11 -12.35
C PHE A 103 7.58 -12.55 -11.00
N PHE A 104 6.65 -12.03 -10.19
CA PHE A 104 6.99 -11.48 -8.87
C PHE A 104 7.45 -12.55 -7.88
N ASP A 105 6.83 -13.72 -7.88
CA ASP A 105 7.20 -14.82 -7.00
C ASP A 105 8.63 -15.31 -7.28
N ARG A 106 9.00 -15.40 -8.57
CA ARG A 106 10.37 -15.71 -9.01
C ARG A 106 11.36 -14.62 -8.60
N MET A 107 10.98 -13.34 -8.73
CA MET A 107 11.82 -12.20 -8.33
C MET A 107 12.10 -12.20 -6.82
N ILE A 108 11.06 -12.38 -6.01
CA ILE A 108 11.18 -12.42 -4.54
C ILE A 108 12.01 -13.63 -4.11
N GLY A 109 11.84 -14.77 -4.80
CA GLY A 109 12.49 -16.03 -4.48
C GLY A 109 11.82 -16.73 -3.29
N LEU A 110 10.49 -16.83 -3.30
CA LEU A 110 9.69 -17.38 -2.19
C LEU A 110 10.03 -18.82 -1.82
N SER A 111 10.57 -19.61 -2.76
CA SER A 111 11.10 -20.96 -2.51
C SER A 111 12.30 -20.99 -1.55
N HIS A 112 12.92 -19.84 -1.29
CA HIS A 112 14.11 -19.69 -0.44
C HIS A 112 13.91 -18.65 0.67
N LEU A 113 12.68 -18.45 1.13
CA LEU A 113 12.43 -17.65 2.34
C LEU A 113 13.32 -18.21 3.47
N PRO A 114 14.19 -17.38 4.09
CA PRO A 114 14.97 -17.80 5.24
C PRO A 114 13.98 -18.24 6.31
N ASP A 115 13.99 -19.51 6.69
CA ASP A 115 13.08 -19.97 7.72
C ASP A 115 13.48 -19.30 9.05
N SER A 116 12.58 -18.48 9.60
CA SER A 116 12.79 -17.76 10.86
C SER A 116 13.03 -18.72 12.04
N SER A 117 12.65 -19.99 11.86
CA SER A 117 12.79 -21.13 12.77
C SER A 117 14.11 -21.89 12.59
N SER A 118 14.66 -21.96 11.37
CA SER A 118 15.75 -22.90 11.02
C SER A 118 17.15 -22.38 11.28
N GLU A 119 17.30 -21.16 11.81
CA GLU A 119 18.57 -20.71 12.37
C GLU A 119 18.88 -21.58 13.60
N LYS A 120 19.45 -22.77 13.37
CA LYS A 120 20.18 -23.51 14.38
C LYS A 120 21.27 -22.56 14.88
N GLU A 121 21.18 -22.17 16.14
CA GLU A 121 22.39 -21.82 16.87
C GLU A 121 23.32 -23.02 16.67
N ASN A 122 24.40 -22.82 15.92
CA ASN A 122 25.56 -23.68 16.06
C ASN A 122 26.07 -23.42 17.48
N ASP A 123 25.43 -24.06 18.45
CA ASP A 123 25.99 -24.29 19.76
C ASP A 123 27.29 -25.03 19.50
N ALA A 124 28.39 -24.43 19.96
CA ALA A 124 29.72 -24.95 19.72
C ALA A 124 29.76 -26.39 20.24
N GLY A 125 30.15 -27.31 19.35
CA GLY A 125 30.09 -28.73 19.57
C GLY A 125 30.72 -29.19 20.87
N LYS A 126 30.14 -30.28 21.41
CA LYS A 126 30.86 -31.24 22.24
C LYS A 126 32.07 -31.74 21.44
N ASP A 127 33.22 -31.12 21.65
CA ASP A 127 34.50 -31.70 21.27
C ASP A 127 35.21 -32.12 22.56
N ASN A 128 35.18 -33.44 22.82
CA ASN A 128 35.93 -34.08 23.89
C ASN A 128 37.40 -34.20 23.45
N SER A 129 38.11 -33.07 23.46
CA SER A 129 39.56 -33.05 23.42
C SER A 129 40.08 -31.88 24.24
N ARG A 130 41.02 -32.18 25.15
CA ARG A 130 41.59 -31.25 26.13
C ARG A 130 42.22 -30.04 25.43
N GLN A 131 41.51 -28.92 25.36
CA GLN A 131 42.05 -27.65 24.86
C GLN A 131 41.79 -26.54 25.87
N LYS A 132 42.85 -25.80 26.25
CA LYS A 132 42.84 -24.62 27.14
C LYS A 132 41.58 -23.79 26.91
N ARG A 133 40.73 -23.65 27.95
CA ARG A 133 39.53 -22.81 27.94
C ARG A 133 39.91 -21.33 27.74
N ASN A 134 40.07 -20.91 26.50
CA ASN A 134 40.05 -19.50 26.12
C ASN A 134 38.63 -18.99 26.37
N VAL A 135 38.39 -18.34 27.50
CA VAL A 135 37.11 -17.70 27.82
C VAL A 135 36.82 -16.67 26.73
N GLU A 136 35.82 -16.94 25.89
CA GLU A 136 35.45 -16.02 24.82
C GLU A 136 34.95 -14.70 25.43
N THR A 137 35.63 -13.60 25.08
CA THR A 137 35.28 -12.26 25.58
C THR A 137 33.91 -11.82 25.08
N ASN A 138 33.20 -11.00 25.89
CA ASN A 138 31.91 -10.43 25.51
C ASN A 138 31.97 -9.71 24.14
N SER A 139 33.05 -8.97 23.88
CA SER A 139 33.27 -8.30 22.59
C SER A 139 33.36 -9.28 21.41
N LYS A 140 33.99 -10.44 21.57
CA LYS A 140 34.05 -11.47 20.50
C LYS A 140 32.68 -12.09 20.23
N LYS A 141 31.90 -12.38 21.29
CA LYS A 141 30.51 -12.88 21.15
C LYS A 141 29.62 -11.87 20.42
N VAL A 142 29.71 -10.59 20.78
CA VAL A 142 28.98 -9.50 20.11
C VAL A 142 29.40 -9.37 18.64
N ALA A 143 30.70 -9.43 18.33
CA ALA A 143 31.18 -9.37 16.95
C ALA A 143 30.62 -10.52 16.10
N ARG A 144 30.59 -11.75 16.64
CA ARG A 144 30.00 -12.91 15.96
C ARG A 144 28.49 -12.73 15.73
N PHE A 145 27.76 -12.28 16.74
CA PHE A 145 26.34 -11.97 16.63
C PHE A 145 26.07 -10.92 15.55
N LEU A 146 26.80 -9.80 15.56
CA LEU A 146 26.62 -8.69 14.61
C LEU A 146 26.91 -9.12 13.16
N ARG A 147 27.94 -9.94 12.91
CA ARG A 147 28.21 -10.50 11.57
C ARG A 147 27.06 -11.36 11.06
N SER A 148 26.58 -12.28 11.90
CA SER A 148 25.42 -13.12 11.56
C SER A 148 24.15 -12.30 11.36
N TYR A 149 23.93 -11.29 12.22
CA TYR A 149 22.80 -10.38 12.11
C TYR A 149 22.82 -9.62 10.79
N GLN A 150 23.95 -9.01 10.42
CA GLN A 150 24.10 -8.23 9.19
C GLN A 150 23.83 -9.10 7.95
N TYR A 151 24.49 -10.26 7.86
CA TYR A 151 24.32 -11.18 6.73
C TYR A 151 22.86 -11.58 6.50
N ASN A 152 22.13 -11.88 7.58
CA ASN A 152 20.73 -12.27 7.49
C ASN A 152 19.80 -11.05 7.27
N LEU A 153 20.14 -9.89 7.84
CA LEU A 153 19.38 -8.66 7.64
C LEU A 153 19.34 -8.28 6.15
N ASP A 154 20.47 -8.40 5.45
CA ASP A 154 20.54 -8.06 4.02
C ASP A 154 19.65 -8.97 3.17
N LYS A 155 19.60 -10.27 3.50
CA LYS A 155 18.67 -11.22 2.86
C LYS A 155 17.22 -10.85 3.12
N TRP A 156 16.86 -10.60 4.39
CA TRP A 156 15.50 -10.23 4.75
C TRP A 156 15.06 -8.91 4.11
N ARG A 157 15.91 -7.88 4.12
CA ARG A 157 15.63 -6.60 3.47
C ARG A 157 15.41 -6.73 1.97
N ARG A 158 16.20 -7.57 1.31
CA ARG A 158 16.01 -7.86 -0.11
C ARG A 158 14.62 -8.46 -0.36
N ILE A 159 14.26 -9.50 0.39
CA ILE A 159 12.99 -10.21 0.18
C ILE A 159 11.79 -9.32 0.53
N ASP A 160 11.82 -8.63 1.67
CA ASP A 160 10.75 -7.72 2.10
C ASP A 160 10.62 -6.51 1.17
N GLY A 161 11.75 -5.97 0.70
CA GLY A 161 11.79 -4.89 -0.29
C GLY A 161 11.18 -5.30 -1.63
N LEU A 162 11.52 -6.50 -2.13
CA LEU A 162 10.94 -7.02 -3.37
C LEU A 162 9.45 -7.35 -3.23
N ALA A 163 9.02 -7.90 -2.10
CA ALA A 163 7.60 -8.15 -1.84
C ALA A 163 6.80 -6.83 -1.74
N THR A 164 7.39 -5.81 -1.13
CA THR A 164 6.81 -4.45 -1.09
C THR A 164 6.71 -3.88 -2.50
N PHE A 165 7.78 -3.92 -3.28
CA PHE A 165 7.81 -3.46 -4.67
C PHE A 165 6.76 -4.16 -5.52
N ALA A 166 6.68 -5.49 -5.44
CA ALA A 166 5.70 -6.29 -6.17
C ALA A 166 4.25 -5.86 -5.90
N ARG A 167 3.92 -5.57 -4.63
CA ARG A 167 2.59 -5.08 -4.28
C ARG A 167 2.35 -3.67 -4.80
N GLU A 168 3.29 -2.74 -4.63
CA GLU A 168 3.07 -1.35 -5.06
C GLU A 168 2.99 -1.23 -6.58
N ALA A 169 3.80 -1.99 -7.32
CA ALA A 169 3.76 -2.03 -8.78
C ALA A 169 2.54 -2.79 -9.32
N ASN A 170 2.02 -3.76 -8.58
CA ASN A 170 0.83 -4.53 -8.96
C ASN A 170 -0.01 -4.92 -7.73
N ILE A 171 -0.94 -4.05 -7.33
CA ILE A 171 -1.77 -4.24 -6.14
C ILE A 171 -2.84 -5.31 -6.41
N THR A 172 -2.55 -6.56 -6.07
CA THR A 172 -3.50 -7.69 -6.18
C THR A 172 -3.69 -8.40 -4.85
N LYS A 173 -4.70 -9.28 -4.75
CA LYS A 173 -4.89 -10.12 -3.54
C LYS A 173 -3.65 -10.97 -3.26
N HIS A 174 -3.06 -11.57 -4.30
CA HIS A 174 -1.85 -12.37 -4.24
C HIS A 174 -0.66 -11.58 -3.70
N ASN A 175 -0.28 -10.50 -4.38
CA ASN A 175 0.89 -9.69 -3.98
C ASN A 175 0.69 -9.06 -2.60
N THR A 176 -0.55 -8.70 -2.24
CA THR A 176 -0.87 -8.21 -0.89
C THR A 176 -0.68 -9.29 0.17
N ALA A 177 -1.07 -10.53 -0.10
CA ALA A 177 -0.87 -11.66 0.80
C ALA A 177 0.63 -11.98 0.97
N VAL A 178 1.38 -12.03 -0.14
CA VAL A 178 2.83 -12.24 -0.15
C VAL A 178 3.55 -11.17 0.66
N HIS A 179 3.31 -9.89 0.36
CA HIS A 179 3.87 -8.77 1.13
C HIS A 179 3.51 -8.83 2.62
N THR A 180 2.25 -9.12 2.95
CA THR A 180 1.81 -9.23 4.35
C THR A 180 2.55 -10.36 5.08
N LYS A 181 2.65 -11.54 4.46
CA LYS A 181 3.36 -12.69 5.03
C LYS A 181 4.83 -12.37 5.25
N THR A 182 5.52 -11.86 4.23
CA THR A 182 6.95 -11.53 4.28
C THR A 182 7.24 -10.48 5.35
N SER A 183 6.44 -9.41 5.42
CA SER A 183 6.63 -8.33 6.40
C SER A 183 6.43 -8.83 7.84
N LEU A 184 5.48 -9.74 8.07
CA LEU A 184 5.25 -10.33 9.39
C LEU A 184 6.37 -11.29 9.82
N GLU A 185 6.87 -12.12 8.91
CA GLU A 185 8.01 -13.02 9.19
C GLU A 185 9.30 -12.24 9.43
N PHE A 186 9.58 -11.20 8.63
CA PHE A 186 10.73 -10.33 8.86
C PHE A 186 10.62 -9.63 10.22
N THR A 187 9.45 -9.08 10.55
CA THR A 187 9.20 -8.47 11.87
C THR A 187 9.43 -9.47 13.01
N LYS A 188 8.96 -10.71 12.86
CA LYS A 188 9.18 -11.79 13.84
C LYS A 188 10.67 -12.07 14.02
N TRP A 189 11.43 -12.16 12.93
CA TRP A 189 12.88 -12.32 12.99
C TRP A 189 13.58 -11.15 13.68
N LEU A 190 13.21 -9.90 13.36
CA LEU A 190 13.75 -8.70 14.03
C LEU A 190 13.51 -8.73 15.54
N LEU A 191 12.30 -9.08 15.98
CA LEU A 191 11.96 -9.21 17.41
C LEU A 191 12.77 -10.31 18.11
N LYS A 192 13.04 -11.44 17.43
CA LYS A 192 13.92 -12.50 17.94
C LYS A 192 15.34 -11.95 18.16
N LYS A 193 15.89 -11.24 17.18
CA LYS A 193 17.23 -10.65 17.27
C LYS A 193 17.31 -9.53 18.30
N GLN A 194 16.26 -8.74 18.47
CA GLN A 194 16.14 -7.75 19.53
C GLN A 194 16.26 -8.41 20.92
N LYS A 195 15.54 -9.52 21.16
CA LYS A 195 15.61 -10.27 22.43
C LYS A 195 17.00 -10.82 22.70
N ILE A 196 17.71 -11.30 21.67
CA ILE A 196 19.10 -11.77 21.80
C ILE A 196 20.03 -10.59 22.11
N ALA A 197 19.92 -9.49 21.37
CA ALA A 197 20.73 -8.29 21.56
C ALA A 197 20.57 -7.68 22.96
N ALA A 198 19.37 -7.80 23.56
CA ALA A 198 19.10 -7.34 24.91
C ALA A 198 19.88 -8.07 26.01
N LYS A 199 20.39 -9.29 25.74
CA LYS A 199 21.16 -10.09 26.71
C LYS A 199 22.64 -9.70 26.78
N PHE A 200 23.17 -8.98 25.80
CA PHE A 200 24.58 -8.57 25.82
C PHE A 200 24.82 -7.43 26.80
N SER A 201 25.85 -7.57 27.64
CA SER A 201 26.36 -6.45 28.42
C SER A 201 26.99 -5.42 27.50
N LEU A 202 26.68 -4.15 27.72
CA LEU A 202 27.30 -3.04 26.98
C LEU A 202 28.68 -2.66 27.54
N ARG A 203 29.06 -3.15 28.71
CA ARG A 203 30.36 -2.85 29.32
C ARG A 203 31.47 -3.57 28.56
N GLY A 204 32.58 -2.87 28.33
CA GLY A 204 33.75 -3.42 27.63
C GLY A 204 33.55 -3.67 26.13
N LEU A 205 32.52 -3.09 25.52
CA LEU A 205 32.33 -3.08 24.07
C LEU A 205 32.93 -1.81 23.47
N SER A 206 33.35 -1.88 22.20
CA SER A 206 33.72 -0.66 21.46
C SER A 206 32.51 0.27 21.26
N CYS A 207 32.77 1.53 20.93
CA CYS A 207 31.71 2.50 20.60
C CYS A 207 30.79 1.99 19.49
N ASP A 208 31.35 1.39 18.43
CA ASP A 208 30.58 0.86 17.30
C ASP A 208 29.71 -0.33 17.70
N GLN A 209 30.28 -1.29 18.45
CA GLN A 209 29.53 -2.44 18.97
C GLN A 209 28.37 -1.98 19.86
N THR A 210 28.63 -1.00 20.73
CA THR A 210 27.61 -0.41 21.61
C THR A 210 26.49 0.25 20.79
N ARG A 211 26.84 1.04 19.77
CA ARG A 211 25.87 1.71 18.89
C ARG A 211 24.98 0.71 18.17
N MET A 212 25.58 -0.31 17.56
CA MET A 212 24.85 -1.35 16.83
C MET A 212 23.91 -2.16 17.74
N ILE A 213 24.40 -2.64 18.89
CA ILE A 213 23.56 -3.38 19.84
C ILE A 213 22.42 -2.50 20.36
N LYS A 214 22.67 -1.23 20.70
CA LYS A 214 21.61 -0.30 21.11
C LYS A 214 20.56 -0.09 20.01
N SER A 215 20.96 -0.03 18.74
CA SER A 215 20.03 0.08 17.61
C SER A 215 19.15 -1.16 17.49
N ILE A 216 19.73 -2.36 17.53
CA ILE A 216 19.00 -3.64 17.44
C ILE A 216 18.04 -3.83 18.62
N ARG A 217 18.39 -3.31 19.80
CA ARG A 217 17.53 -3.37 21.01
C ARG A 217 16.28 -2.51 20.90
N LYS A 218 16.22 -1.53 19.99
CA LYS A 218 15.03 -0.71 19.77
C LYS A 218 14.09 -1.40 18.79
N SER A 219 12.79 -1.36 19.07
CA SER A 219 11.75 -1.79 18.13
C SER A 219 10.55 -0.87 18.23
N SER A 220 9.98 -0.53 17.08
CA SER A 220 8.71 0.19 16.93
C SER A 220 7.55 -0.75 16.59
N SER A 221 7.79 -2.06 16.57
CA SER A 221 6.74 -3.05 16.32
C SER A 221 5.85 -3.23 17.55
N CYS A 222 4.53 -3.34 17.34
CA CYS A 222 3.60 -3.72 18.39
C CYS A 222 4.07 -5.02 19.07
N LYS A 223 3.97 -5.08 20.42
CA LYS A 223 4.37 -6.28 21.20
C LYS A 223 3.50 -7.49 20.86
N GLU A 224 2.20 -7.26 20.71
CA GLU A 224 1.23 -8.30 20.43
C GLU A 224 1.25 -8.74 18.95
N PRO A 225 1.26 -10.05 18.64
CA PRO A 225 1.20 -10.55 17.27
C PRO A 225 -0.05 -10.13 16.50
N ALA A 226 -1.22 -10.10 17.14
CA ALA A 226 -2.48 -9.74 16.50
C ALA A 226 -2.44 -8.29 15.99
N LEU A 227 -2.04 -7.36 16.86
CA LEU A 227 -1.88 -5.94 16.51
C LEU A 227 -0.86 -5.71 15.39
N ARG A 228 0.23 -6.49 15.31
CA ARG A 228 1.18 -6.41 14.18
C ARG A 228 0.52 -6.77 12.85
N LYS A 229 -0.25 -7.85 12.83
CA LYS A 229 -0.99 -8.31 11.65
C LYS A 229 -2.04 -7.29 11.23
N GLU A 230 -2.77 -6.75 12.18
CA GLU A 230 -3.78 -5.71 11.95
C GLU A 230 -3.14 -4.43 11.39
N LYS A 231 -2.04 -3.95 11.98
CA LYS A 231 -1.28 -2.79 11.49
C LYS A 231 -0.86 -2.93 10.03
N VAL A 232 -0.31 -4.08 9.64
CA VAL A 232 0.07 -4.33 8.23
C VAL A 232 -1.16 -4.34 7.31
N ARG A 233 -2.26 -4.96 7.75
CA ARG A 233 -3.52 -4.98 6.99
C ARG A 233 -4.12 -3.58 6.80
N LYS A 234 -4.25 -2.79 7.87
CA LYS A 234 -4.75 -1.41 7.83
C LYS A 234 -3.91 -0.55 6.89
N ARG A 235 -2.57 -0.61 7.01
CA ARG A 235 -1.65 0.09 6.10
C ARG A 235 -1.86 -0.30 4.63
N ASN A 236 -1.91 -1.60 4.34
CA ASN A 236 -2.10 -2.09 2.98
C ASN A 236 -3.47 -1.67 2.42
N ARG A 237 -4.49 -1.59 3.28
CA ARG A 237 -5.83 -1.15 2.88
C ARG A 237 -5.87 0.34 2.54
N ILE A 238 -5.33 1.20 3.40
CA ILE A 238 -5.28 2.66 3.16
C ILE A 238 -4.50 2.96 1.88
N THR A 239 -3.32 2.34 1.72
CA THR A 239 -2.50 2.53 0.51
C THR A 239 -3.21 2.07 -0.76
N ALA A 240 -3.93 0.95 -0.71
CA ALA A 240 -4.74 0.48 -1.83
C ALA A 240 -5.90 1.43 -2.16
N ILE A 241 -6.60 1.97 -1.15
CA ILE A 241 -7.66 2.98 -1.36
C ILE A 241 -7.07 4.20 -2.05
N TYR A 242 -6.01 4.79 -1.49
CA TYR A 242 -5.38 5.98 -2.04
C TYR A 242 -4.91 5.78 -3.50
N SER A 243 -4.37 4.59 -3.81
CA SER A 243 -3.80 4.30 -5.14
C SER A 243 -4.85 3.96 -6.20
N LYS A 244 -6.05 3.51 -5.81
CA LYS A 244 -7.07 2.97 -6.73
C LYS A 244 -8.39 3.72 -6.72
N ALA A 245 -8.63 4.56 -5.73
CA ALA A 245 -9.87 5.30 -5.60
C ALA A 245 -10.08 6.17 -6.85
N LYS A 246 -11.33 6.20 -7.30
CA LYS A 246 -11.79 7.05 -8.39
C LYS A 246 -12.98 7.86 -7.90
N VAL A 247 -13.07 9.10 -8.35
CA VAL A 247 -14.20 9.99 -8.10
C VAL A 247 -14.89 10.26 -9.43
N CYS A 248 -16.18 9.96 -9.50
CA CYS A 248 -16.98 10.15 -10.71
C CYS A 248 -17.80 11.43 -10.60
N ARG A 249 -18.04 12.10 -11.73
CA ARG A 249 -18.89 13.29 -11.74
C ARG A 249 -20.35 12.89 -11.50
N PRO A 250 -21.12 13.66 -10.70
CA PRO A 250 -22.53 13.37 -10.47
C PRO A 250 -23.35 13.28 -11.77
N ASN A 251 -23.06 14.18 -12.71
CA ASN A 251 -23.79 14.29 -13.97
C ASN A 251 -23.21 13.40 -15.08
N GLU A 252 -22.04 12.78 -14.86
CA GLU A 252 -21.36 11.92 -15.83
C GLU A 252 -20.72 10.72 -15.10
N PRO A 253 -21.51 9.73 -14.65
CA PRO A 253 -21.03 8.63 -13.81
C PRO A 253 -20.00 7.71 -14.49
N THR A 254 -19.89 7.78 -15.83
CA THR A 254 -18.90 7.05 -16.62
C THR A 254 -17.53 7.74 -16.64
N LYS A 255 -17.44 9.04 -16.31
CA LYS A 255 -16.18 9.80 -16.28
C LYS A 255 -15.65 9.91 -14.86
N CYS A 256 -14.91 8.88 -14.45
CA CYS A 256 -14.25 8.83 -13.15
C CYS A 256 -12.76 9.20 -13.24
N LEU A 257 -12.32 10.07 -12.33
CA LEU A 257 -10.93 10.50 -12.22
C LEU A 257 -10.26 9.77 -11.06
N MET A 258 -9.08 9.21 -11.32
CA MET A 258 -8.18 8.80 -10.23
C MET A 258 -7.50 10.03 -9.63
N TYR A 259 -6.95 9.89 -8.42
CA TYR A 259 -6.17 10.97 -7.81
C TYR A 259 -5.01 11.42 -8.73
N GLU A 260 -4.18 10.46 -9.17
CA GLU A 260 -3.10 10.69 -10.14
C GLU A 260 -3.37 9.95 -11.47
N PRO A 261 -3.22 10.62 -12.64
CA PRO A 261 -3.00 12.07 -12.80
C PRO A 261 -4.28 12.90 -12.69
N GLY A 262 -5.47 12.28 -12.63
CA GLY A 262 -6.77 12.92 -12.88
C GLY A 262 -7.07 14.16 -12.02
N ILE A 263 -7.34 13.95 -10.73
CA ILE A 263 -7.68 15.02 -9.78
C ILE A 263 -6.53 16.01 -9.62
N ILE A 264 -5.28 15.55 -9.54
CA ILE A 264 -4.12 16.45 -9.45
C ILE A 264 -4.03 17.38 -10.66
N ASN A 265 -4.19 16.85 -11.87
CA ASN A 265 -4.12 17.65 -13.08
C ASN A 265 -5.28 18.64 -13.19
N LEU A 266 -6.47 18.28 -12.70
CA LEU A 266 -7.61 19.18 -12.58
C LEU A 266 -7.28 20.35 -11.63
N PHE A 267 -6.77 20.08 -10.42
CA PHE A 267 -6.36 21.14 -9.50
C PHE A 267 -5.26 22.03 -10.09
N ALA A 268 -4.34 21.48 -10.87
CA ALA A 268 -3.25 22.26 -11.46
C ALA A 268 -3.75 23.21 -12.56
N LYS A 269 -4.65 22.74 -13.42
CA LYS A 269 -5.00 23.43 -14.67
C LYS A 269 -6.31 24.19 -14.62
N SER A 270 -7.31 23.71 -13.89
CA SER A 270 -8.62 24.35 -13.88
C SER A 270 -8.56 25.71 -13.18
N ARG A 271 -9.39 26.63 -13.68
CA ARG A 271 -9.71 27.92 -13.04
C ARG A 271 -11.20 28.05 -12.77
N ASN A 272 -11.98 27.02 -13.10
CA ASN A 272 -13.41 26.99 -12.84
C ASN A 272 -13.62 26.62 -11.36
N TYR A 273 -14.24 27.52 -10.60
CA TYR A 273 -14.47 27.32 -9.17
C TYR A 273 -15.35 26.10 -8.89
N GLY A 274 -16.42 25.88 -9.66
CA GLY A 274 -17.33 24.74 -9.47
C GLY A 274 -16.63 23.40 -9.71
N GLU A 275 -15.75 23.34 -10.71
CA GLU A 275 -14.96 22.14 -11.00
C GLU A 275 -13.95 21.84 -9.90
N LEU A 276 -13.28 22.88 -9.37
CA LEU A 276 -12.34 22.75 -8.26
C LEU A 276 -13.05 22.34 -6.96
N LEU A 277 -14.23 22.88 -6.69
CA LEU A 277 -15.04 22.55 -5.51
C LEU A 277 -15.57 21.12 -5.58
N TRP A 278 -15.98 20.63 -6.75
CA TRP A 278 -16.39 19.22 -6.91
C TRP A 278 -15.24 18.24 -6.69
N ALA A 279 -14.04 18.59 -7.16
CA ALA A 279 -12.87 17.71 -7.06
C ALA A 279 -12.28 17.66 -5.65
N TRP A 280 -12.57 18.66 -4.81
CA TRP A 280 -12.11 18.79 -3.42
C TRP A 280 -13.01 18.03 -2.46
#